data_AF-A0A1Q9UTH9-F1
#
_entry.id   AF-A0A1Q9UTH9-F1
#
_cell.length_a   1.000
_cell.length_b   1.000
_cell.length_c   1.000
_cell.angle_alpha   90.00
_cell.angle_beta   90.00
_cell.angle_gamma   90.00
#
_symmetry.space_group_name_H-M   'P 1'
#
loop_
_entity.id
_entity.type
_entity.pdbx_description
1 polymer ?
#
loop_
_entity_poly.entity_id
_entity_poly.type
_entity_poly.pdbx_seq_one_letter_code
_entity_poly.pdbx_strand_id
1 'polypeptide(L)'
;MPRATVAPLFLVALAGCWSAPEDPEGSLVGLRQVDGRLEFWAGRECAGVAGVDVTVGEDASTDAQEWGMVADAGTGTVETVVVGQPPPGFSGDAATPTSGEQGPVTVVVRGEDGTAFSRTTWSGMDLAPPADDPSAWLTPDGEWVTEGDAERLADDGIVAPLCSS
;
A
#
# COMPACT_ATOMS: atom_id res chain seq x y z
N MET A 1 -70.62 22.13 10.62
CA MET A 1 -69.24 22.09 11.14
C MET A 1 -68.48 20.99 10.38
N PRO A 2 -67.71 21.32 9.34
CA PRO A 2 -66.95 20.33 8.57
C PRO A 2 -65.65 19.96 9.31
N ARG A 3 -65.42 18.65 9.49
CA ARG A 3 -64.17 18.09 10.03
C ARG A 3 -63.11 18.06 8.93
N ALA A 4 -62.00 18.76 9.15
CA ALA A 4 -60.82 18.69 8.30
C ALA A 4 -60.00 17.44 8.67
N THR A 5 -59.84 16.53 7.71
CA THR A 5 -58.97 15.36 7.81
C THR A 5 -57.56 15.78 7.41
N VAL A 6 -56.62 15.71 8.36
CA VAL A 6 -55.19 15.97 8.13
C VAL A 6 -54.54 14.67 7.65
N ALA A 7 -54.03 14.68 6.42
CA ALA A 7 -53.25 13.58 5.87
C ALA A 7 -51.79 13.66 6.35
N PRO A 8 -51.18 12.55 6.81
CA PRO A 8 -49.77 12.54 7.19
C PRO A 8 -48.87 12.53 5.96
N LEU A 9 -48.00 13.54 5.86
CA LEU A 9 -46.92 13.61 4.89
C LEU A 9 -45.82 12.62 5.33
N PHE A 10 -45.70 11.49 4.65
CA PHE A 10 -44.56 10.58 4.79
C PHE A 10 -43.36 11.16 4.03
N LEU A 11 -42.41 11.73 4.77
CA LEU A 11 -41.06 12.06 4.28
C LEU A 11 -40.25 10.76 4.21
N VAL A 12 -40.12 10.21 3.00
CA VAL A 12 -39.20 9.09 2.72
C VAL A 12 -37.79 9.67 2.62
N ALA A 13 -37.00 9.53 3.68
CA ALA A 13 -35.58 9.80 3.64
C ALA A 13 -34.91 8.71 2.79
N LEU A 14 -34.51 9.07 1.58
CA LEU A 14 -33.61 8.26 0.75
C LEU A 14 -32.24 8.28 1.43
N ALA A 15 -32.01 7.31 2.31
CA ALA A 15 -30.66 6.92 2.71
C ALA A 15 -30.00 6.33 1.46
N GLY A 16 -29.36 7.19 0.66
CA GLY A 16 -28.45 6.76 -0.38
C GLY A 16 -27.36 5.96 0.30
N CYS A 17 -27.37 4.65 0.12
CA CYS A 17 -26.25 3.79 0.43
C CYS A 17 -25.07 4.31 -0.38
N TRP A 18 -24.17 5.05 0.27
CA TRP A 18 -22.86 5.35 -0.29
C TRP A 18 -22.09 4.04 -0.20
N SER A 19 -22.26 3.17 -1.20
CA SER A 19 -21.36 2.05 -1.39
C SER A 19 -20.00 2.65 -1.67
N ALA A 20 -19.04 2.42 -0.77
CA ALA A 20 -17.65 2.64 -1.10
C ALA A 20 -17.34 1.85 -2.38
N PRO A 21 -16.62 2.43 -3.35
CA PRO A 21 -16.17 1.66 -4.51
C PRO A 21 -15.43 0.42 -4.00
N GLU A 22 -15.76 -0.74 -4.57
CA GLU A 22 -15.03 -1.97 -4.31
C GLU A 22 -13.57 -1.72 -4.70
N ASP A 23 -12.64 -1.99 -3.78
CA ASP A 23 -11.21 -1.94 -4.07
C ASP A 23 -10.96 -2.83 -5.30
N PRO A 24 -10.17 -2.36 -6.28
CA PRO A 24 -9.88 -3.15 -7.48
C PRO A 24 -9.35 -4.52 -7.06
N GLU A 25 -9.99 -5.58 -7.55
CA GLU A 25 -9.55 -6.95 -7.30
C GLU A 25 -8.15 -7.12 -7.90
N GLY A 26 -7.14 -7.24 -7.03
CA GLY A 26 -5.73 -7.37 -7.38
C GLY A 26 -4.95 -6.08 -7.14
N SER A 27 -4.03 -6.11 -6.17
CA SER A 27 -3.03 -5.06 -5.98
C SER A 27 -1.69 -5.56 -6.52
N LEU A 28 -1.17 -4.94 -7.56
CA LEU A 28 0.14 -5.25 -8.17
C LEU A 28 1.29 -4.69 -7.34
N VAL A 29 1.33 -5.04 -6.06
CA VAL A 29 2.35 -4.56 -5.13
C VAL A 29 3.07 -5.75 -4.54
N GLY A 30 4.37 -5.60 -4.41
CA GLY A 30 5.27 -6.67 -4.08
C GLY A 30 6.07 -6.38 -2.83
N LEU A 31 6.29 -7.39 -2.01
CA LEU A 31 7.30 -7.37 -0.95
C LEU A 31 8.21 -8.58 -1.12
N ARG A 32 9.50 -8.41 -0.88
CA ARG A 32 10.44 -9.53 -0.80
C ARG A 32 11.57 -9.21 0.16
N GLN A 33 12.30 -10.24 0.55
CA GLN A 33 13.53 -10.08 1.32
C GLN A 33 14.74 -10.51 0.50
N VAL A 34 15.69 -9.60 0.29
CA VAL A 34 16.95 -9.86 -0.44
C VAL A 34 18.12 -9.50 0.47
N ASP A 35 19.00 -10.46 0.72
CA ASP A 35 20.19 -10.29 1.57
C ASP A 35 19.88 -9.69 2.96
N GLY A 36 18.75 -10.10 3.55
CA GLY A 36 18.32 -9.63 4.87
C GLY A 36 17.64 -8.27 4.87
N ARG A 37 17.42 -7.64 3.71
CA ARG A 37 16.73 -6.35 3.58
C ARG A 37 15.37 -6.52 2.94
N LEU A 38 14.42 -5.73 3.41
CA LEU A 38 13.10 -5.65 2.78
C LEU A 38 13.17 -4.78 1.54
N GLU A 39 12.59 -5.29 0.46
CA GLU A 39 12.36 -4.55 -0.76
C GLU A 39 10.86 -4.52 -1.03
N PHE A 40 10.35 -3.34 -1.32
CA PHE A 40 8.98 -3.11 -1.72
C PHE A 40 8.96 -2.69 -3.19
N TRP A 41 8.01 -3.21 -3.94
CA TRP A 41 7.77 -2.87 -5.32
C TRP A 41 6.34 -2.39 -5.51
N ALA A 42 6.22 -1.25 -6.18
CA ALA A 42 4.95 -0.59 -6.42
C ALA A 42 4.17 -1.13 -7.64
N GLY A 43 4.74 -2.11 -8.36
CA GLY A 43 4.18 -2.63 -9.60
C GLY A 43 4.54 -1.81 -10.84
N ARG A 44 4.78 -0.51 -10.65
CA ARG A 44 5.14 0.45 -11.69
C ARG A 44 5.73 1.72 -11.08
N GLU A 45 6.21 2.59 -11.95
CA GLU A 45 6.64 3.94 -11.57
C GLU A 45 5.48 4.80 -11.04
N CYS A 46 5.50 5.14 -9.75
CA CYS A 46 4.55 6.05 -9.09
C CYS A 46 5.15 7.46 -8.95
N ALA A 47 4.59 8.44 -9.65
CA ALA A 47 4.93 9.85 -9.45
C ALA A 47 4.11 10.49 -8.31
N GLY A 48 4.55 11.65 -7.83
CA GLY A 48 3.83 12.43 -6.81
C GLY A 48 4.00 11.92 -5.38
N VAL A 49 4.93 10.98 -5.16
CA VAL A 49 5.20 10.40 -3.84
C VAL A 49 6.00 11.39 -3.02
N ALA A 50 5.43 11.85 -1.90
CA ALA A 50 6.11 12.72 -0.94
C ALA A 50 6.83 11.93 0.16
N GLY A 51 6.38 10.72 0.46
CA GLY A 51 7.04 9.86 1.42
C GLY A 51 6.53 8.42 1.41
N VAL A 52 7.32 7.55 2.01
CA VAL A 52 6.99 6.14 2.22
C VAL A 52 7.35 5.79 3.65
N ASP A 53 6.38 5.29 4.40
CA ASP A 53 6.58 4.73 5.73
C ASP A 53 6.49 3.21 5.64
N VAL A 54 7.41 2.52 6.30
CA VAL A 54 7.43 1.06 6.44
C VAL A 54 7.42 0.72 7.93
N THR A 55 6.43 -0.06 8.33
CA THR A 55 6.29 -0.59 9.69
C THR A 55 6.46 -2.10 9.64
N VAL A 56 7.33 -2.64 10.49
CA VAL A 56 7.50 -4.09 10.70
C VAL A 56 7.10 -4.40 12.15
N GLY A 57 6.11 -5.27 12.32
CA GLY A 57 5.48 -5.53 13.62
C GLY A 57 4.01 -5.14 13.64
N GLU A 58 3.31 -5.52 14.70
CA GLU A 58 1.91 -5.10 14.88
C GLU A 58 1.84 -3.60 15.11
N ASP A 59 1.00 -2.90 14.32
CA ASP A 59 0.76 -1.47 14.47
C ASP A 59 0.45 -1.11 15.93
N ALA A 60 1.12 -0.08 16.46
CA ALA A 60 1.01 0.39 17.84
C ALA A 60 1.51 -0.59 18.94
N SER A 61 2.22 -1.66 18.57
CA SER A 61 3.02 -2.44 19.53
C SER A 61 4.30 -1.68 19.90
N THR A 62 4.83 -1.92 21.10
CA THR A 62 6.12 -1.33 21.53
C THR A 62 7.32 -1.90 20.78
N ASP A 63 7.11 -3.00 20.08
CA ASP A 63 8.13 -3.75 19.35
C ASP A 63 8.08 -3.45 17.84
N ALA A 64 7.11 -2.61 17.40
CA ALA A 64 7.02 -2.16 16.03
C ALA A 64 8.26 -1.33 15.67
N GLN A 65 8.86 -1.67 14.53
CA GLN A 65 10.01 -0.97 13.97
C GLN A 65 9.53 -0.17 12.75
N GLU A 66 9.80 1.12 12.77
CA GLU A 66 9.37 2.05 11.72
C GLU A 66 10.60 2.58 10.96
N TRP A 67 10.44 2.72 9.65
CA TRP A 67 11.37 3.43 8.81
C TRP A 67 10.61 4.30 7.81
N GLY A 68 10.97 5.58 7.76
CA GLY A 68 10.40 6.52 6.81
C GLY A 68 11.43 7.00 5.79
N MET A 69 10.94 7.36 4.62
CA MET A 69 11.63 8.23 3.69
C MET A 69 10.71 9.33 3.17
N VAL A 70 11.29 10.48 2.82
CA VAL A 70 10.61 11.67 2.32
C VAL A 70 11.33 12.21 1.09
N ALA A 71 10.57 12.76 0.14
CA ALA A 71 11.12 13.38 -1.06
C ALA A 71 11.79 14.73 -0.73
N ASP A 72 13.00 14.95 -1.22
CA ASP A 72 13.78 16.17 -0.93
C ASP A 72 13.15 17.43 -1.56
N ALA A 73 12.43 17.25 -2.67
CA ALA A 73 11.82 18.33 -3.45
C ALA A 73 10.29 18.43 -3.27
N GLY A 74 9.75 17.83 -2.19
CA GLY A 74 8.31 17.79 -1.90
C GLY A 74 7.62 16.55 -2.46
N THR A 75 7.85 16.23 -3.75
CA THR A 75 7.43 14.96 -4.35
C THR A 75 8.53 14.39 -5.24
N GLY A 76 8.47 13.08 -5.46
CA GLY A 76 9.35 12.36 -6.35
C GLY A 76 8.63 11.18 -7.00
N THR A 77 9.46 10.28 -7.51
CA THR A 77 9.01 9.09 -8.23
C THR A 77 9.58 7.85 -7.56
N VAL A 78 8.72 6.85 -7.33
CA VAL A 78 9.08 5.59 -6.68
C VAL A 78 8.49 4.43 -7.48
N GLU A 79 9.33 3.43 -7.78
CA GLU A 79 8.90 2.13 -8.29
C GLU A 79 9.28 1.02 -7.32
N THR A 80 10.55 1.01 -6.91
CA THR A 80 11.07 0.07 -5.91
C THR A 80 11.71 0.84 -4.76
N VAL A 81 11.50 0.35 -3.54
CA VAL A 81 12.07 0.90 -2.30
C VAL A 81 12.82 -0.19 -1.58
N VAL A 82 14.09 0.06 -1.29
CA VAL A 82 14.88 -0.80 -0.39
C VAL A 82 14.86 -0.15 0.98
N VAL A 83 14.32 -0.85 1.97
CA VAL A 83 14.21 -0.33 3.33
C VAL A 83 15.60 -0.02 3.88
N GLY A 84 15.80 1.21 4.36
CA GLY A 84 17.09 1.72 4.81
C GLY A 84 17.98 2.31 3.73
N GLN A 85 17.56 2.30 2.47
CA GLN A 85 18.28 2.90 1.35
C GLN A 85 17.30 3.73 0.51
N PRO A 86 17.06 4.99 0.90
CA PRO A 86 16.22 5.89 0.11
C PRO A 86 16.74 6.00 -1.34
N PRO A 87 15.87 5.97 -2.35
CA PRO A 87 16.27 6.18 -3.74
C PRO A 87 16.73 7.64 -3.96
N PRO A 88 17.37 7.95 -5.11
CA PRO A 88 17.81 9.31 -5.41
C PRO A 88 16.68 10.34 -5.33
N GLY A 89 16.93 11.47 -4.64
CA GLY A 89 15.92 12.52 -4.42
C GLY A 89 15.00 12.26 -3.23
N PHE A 90 15.29 11.21 -2.44
CA PHE A 90 14.66 10.96 -1.15
C PHE A 90 15.72 10.90 -0.05
N SER A 91 15.31 11.34 1.13
CA SER A 91 16.04 11.21 2.39
C SER A 91 15.23 10.37 3.35
N GLY A 92 15.86 9.50 4.13
CA GLY A 92 15.14 8.63 5.06
C GLY A 92 15.92 8.38 6.35
N ASP A 93 15.23 7.75 7.29
CA ASP A 93 15.78 7.48 8.61
C ASP A 93 16.92 6.45 8.54
N ALA A 94 17.89 6.60 9.45
CA ALA A 94 19.00 5.66 9.56
C ALA A 94 18.61 4.34 10.26
N ALA A 95 17.46 4.31 10.95
CA ALA A 95 17.00 3.14 11.67
C ALA A 95 16.26 2.20 10.72
N THR A 96 16.88 1.07 10.37
CA THR A 96 16.31 0.11 9.44
C THR A 96 15.64 -1.02 10.20
N PRO A 97 14.34 -1.29 9.98
CA PRO A 97 13.70 -2.47 10.56
C PRO A 97 14.42 -3.73 10.10
N THR A 98 14.66 -4.63 11.04
CA THR A 98 15.15 -5.97 10.76
C THR A 98 13.94 -6.88 10.59
N SER A 99 13.78 -7.44 9.39
CA SER A 99 12.74 -8.43 9.08
C SER A 99 12.92 -9.80 9.76
N GLY A 100 13.83 -9.91 10.72
CA GLY A 100 14.11 -11.15 11.45
C GLY A 100 13.05 -11.53 12.48
N GLU A 101 12.16 -10.61 12.86
CA GLU A 101 11.04 -10.89 13.76
C GLU A 101 9.71 -10.78 12.99
N GLN A 102 8.95 -11.88 13.03
CA GLN A 102 7.88 -12.31 12.11
C GLN A 102 6.56 -11.52 12.28
N GLY A 103 6.64 -10.20 12.36
CA GLY A 103 5.48 -9.32 12.40
C GLY A 103 4.91 -9.03 11.02
N PRO A 104 3.67 -8.51 10.93
CA PRO A 104 3.16 -7.98 9.68
C PRO A 104 4.05 -6.83 9.21
N VAL A 105 4.19 -6.68 7.89
CA VAL A 105 4.84 -5.53 7.26
C VAL A 105 3.76 -4.64 6.69
N THR A 106 3.71 -3.38 7.09
CA THR A 106 2.81 -2.39 6.52
C THR A 106 3.62 -1.34 5.78
N VAL A 107 3.28 -1.08 4.52
CA VAL A 107 3.86 0.00 3.71
C VAL A 107 2.78 1.05 3.46
N VAL A 108 3.08 2.30 3.77
CA VAL A 108 2.20 3.44 3.53
C VAL A 108 2.90 4.40 2.58
N VAL A 109 2.28 4.67 1.42
CA VAL A 109 2.76 5.64 0.44
C VAL A 109 1.95 6.93 0.57
N ARG A 110 2.62 8.07 0.69
CA ARG A 110 1.98 9.38 0.95
C ARG A 110 2.20 10.39 -0.17
N GLY A 111 1.20 11.24 -0.34
CA GLY A 111 1.24 12.44 -1.16
C GLY A 111 1.75 13.68 -0.44
N GLU A 112 1.87 14.77 -1.20
CA GLU A 112 2.38 16.07 -0.73
C GLU A 112 1.55 16.66 0.43
N ASP A 113 0.25 16.36 0.47
CA ASP A 113 -0.66 16.78 1.54
C ASP A 113 -0.56 15.93 2.82
N GLY A 114 0.32 14.92 2.82
CA GLY A 114 0.49 13.95 3.89
C GLY A 114 -0.56 12.84 3.90
N THR A 115 -1.54 12.87 2.99
CA THR A 115 -2.56 11.83 2.84
C THR A 115 -1.92 10.56 2.31
N ALA A 116 -2.27 9.42 2.89
CA ALA A 116 -1.85 8.13 2.36
C ALA A 116 -2.62 7.86 1.05
N PHE A 117 -1.89 7.74 -0.07
CA PHE A 117 -2.44 7.23 -1.32
C PHE A 117 -2.69 5.74 -1.24
N SER A 118 -1.87 5.05 -0.45
CA SER A 118 -2.06 3.64 -0.22
C SER A 118 -1.48 3.19 1.11
N ARG A 119 -2.07 2.11 1.61
CA ARG A 119 -1.62 1.34 2.76
C ARG A 119 -1.77 -0.13 2.38
N THR A 120 -0.68 -0.87 2.43
CA THR A 120 -0.67 -2.30 2.14
C THR A 120 -0.01 -3.04 3.28
N THR A 121 -0.61 -4.15 3.71
CA THR A 121 -0.11 -4.97 4.82
C THR A 121 0.09 -6.41 4.36
N TRP A 122 1.27 -6.96 4.62
CA TRP A 122 1.61 -8.37 4.45
C TRP A 122 1.63 -9.03 5.83
N SER A 123 0.81 -10.06 6.07
CA SER A 123 0.67 -10.70 7.38
C SER A 123 1.03 -12.19 7.34
N GLY A 124 1.86 -12.65 8.28
CA GLY A 124 2.05 -14.08 8.56
C GLY A 124 2.75 -14.89 7.47
N MET A 125 3.71 -14.29 6.76
CA MET A 125 4.31 -14.90 5.55
C MET A 125 5.84 -14.99 5.62
N ASP A 126 6.38 -15.98 4.92
CA ASP A 126 7.79 -16.09 4.60
C ASP A 126 8.11 -15.14 3.43
N LEU A 127 8.94 -14.14 3.69
CA LEU A 127 9.35 -13.14 2.69
C LEU A 127 10.54 -13.61 1.86
N ALA A 128 11.04 -14.83 2.09
CA ALA A 128 12.05 -15.45 1.26
C ALA A 128 11.43 -15.86 -0.09
N PRO A 129 11.95 -15.35 -1.22
CA PRO A 129 11.43 -15.71 -2.52
C PRO A 129 11.64 -17.20 -2.85
N PRO A 130 10.82 -17.78 -3.75
CA PRO A 130 10.97 -19.15 -4.19
C PRO A 130 12.37 -19.42 -4.74
N ALA A 131 12.90 -20.61 -4.47
CA ALA A 131 14.25 -20.98 -4.90
C ALA A 131 14.41 -21.02 -6.43
N ASP A 132 13.33 -21.33 -7.14
CA ASP A 132 13.26 -21.37 -8.60
C ASP A 132 13.08 -19.98 -9.24
N ASP A 133 12.63 -18.98 -8.47
CA ASP A 133 12.50 -17.60 -8.93
C ASP A 133 12.84 -16.59 -7.80
N PRO A 134 14.14 -16.31 -7.59
CA PRO A 134 14.58 -15.39 -6.55
C PRO A 134 14.21 -13.93 -6.83
N SER A 135 13.73 -13.62 -8.04
CA SER A 135 13.28 -12.29 -8.43
C SER A 135 11.79 -12.04 -8.16
N ALA A 136 11.02 -13.08 -7.80
CA ALA A 136 9.60 -12.94 -7.53
C ALA A 136 9.32 -12.02 -6.34
N TRP A 137 8.12 -11.45 -6.36
CA TRP A 137 7.57 -10.55 -5.36
C TRP A 137 6.36 -11.19 -4.70
N LEU A 138 6.24 -11.08 -3.38
CA LEU A 138 5.09 -11.57 -2.64
C LEU A 138 3.99 -10.50 -2.64
N THR A 139 2.81 -10.85 -3.12
CA THR A 139 1.63 -10.00 -3.06
C THR A 139 1.03 -9.98 -1.66
N PRO A 140 0.16 -9.00 -1.33
CA PRO A 140 -0.51 -8.95 -0.03
C PRO A 140 -1.40 -10.18 0.23
N ASP A 141 -1.88 -10.81 -0.83
CA ASP A 141 -2.69 -12.03 -0.80
C ASP A 141 -1.85 -13.31 -0.61
N GLY A 142 -0.52 -13.17 -0.60
CA GLY A 142 0.43 -14.26 -0.38
C GLY A 142 0.80 -15.05 -1.63
N GLU A 143 0.59 -14.49 -2.81
CA GLU A 143 1.02 -15.09 -4.08
C GLU A 143 2.37 -14.54 -4.51
N TRP A 144 3.22 -15.39 -5.08
CA TRP A 144 4.48 -14.95 -5.67
C TRP A 144 4.27 -14.62 -7.14
N VAL A 145 4.67 -13.41 -7.55
CA VAL A 145 4.54 -12.92 -8.92
C VAL A 145 5.87 -12.39 -9.44
N THR A 146 6.12 -12.59 -10.73
CA THR A 146 7.25 -11.96 -11.41
C THR A 146 6.86 -10.59 -11.95
N GLU A 147 7.85 -9.75 -12.28
CA GLU A 147 7.59 -8.48 -12.98
C GLU A 147 6.84 -8.72 -14.29
N GLY A 148 7.15 -9.79 -15.03
CA GLY A 148 6.45 -10.16 -16.26
C GLY A 148 5.02 -10.67 -16.05
N ASP A 149 4.68 -11.23 -14.89
CA ASP A 149 3.28 -11.53 -14.53
C ASP A 149 2.49 -10.25 -14.32
N ALA A 150 3.12 -9.29 -13.65
CA ALA A 150 2.51 -8.03 -13.28
C ALA A 150 2.36 -7.06 -14.45
N GLU A 151 3.27 -7.05 -15.44
CA GLU A 151 3.07 -6.35 -16.71
C GLU A 151 1.80 -6.83 -17.43
N ARG A 152 1.57 -8.15 -17.46
CA ARG A 152 0.34 -8.72 -18.03
C ARG A 152 -0.91 -8.31 -17.27
N LEU A 153 -0.84 -8.29 -15.94
CA LEU A 153 -1.97 -7.87 -15.10
C LEU A 153 -2.27 -6.38 -15.26
N ALA A 154 -1.25 -5.54 -15.45
CA ALA A 154 -1.42 -4.12 -15.75
C ALA A 154 -2.10 -3.90 -17.12
N ASP A 155 -1.76 -4.70 -18.13
CA ASP A 155 -2.41 -4.68 -19.44
C ASP A 155 -3.90 -5.08 -19.38
N ASP A 156 -4.28 -5.94 -18.42
CA ASP A 156 -5.65 -6.34 -18.16
C ASP A 156 -6.47 -5.27 -17.40
N GLY A 157 -5.89 -4.10 -17.14
CA GLY A 157 -6.54 -2.97 -16.49
C GLY A 157 -6.54 -3.04 -14.97
N ILE A 158 -5.75 -3.95 -14.38
CA ILE A 158 -5.50 -3.95 -12.94
C ILE A 158 -4.62 -2.73 -12.62
N VAL A 159 -5.21 -1.76 -11.96
CA VAL A 159 -4.52 -0.52 -11.60
C VAL A 159 -3.67 -0.81 -10.38
N ALA A 160 -2.35 -0.55 -10.47
CA ALA A 160 -1.50 -0.48 -9.28
C ALA A 160 -2.07 0.61 -8.35
N PRO A 161 -2.68 0.24 -7.20
CA PRO A 161 -3.46 1.17 -6.39
C PRO A 161 -2.58 2.26 -5.75
N LEU A 162 -1.26 2.08 -5.77
CA LEU A 162 -0.29 3.00 -5.20
C LEU A 162 -0.09 4.30 -6.00
N CYS A 163 -0.40 4.30 -7.30
CA CYS A 163 -0.09 5.44 -8.17
C CYS A 163 -1.33 6.14 -8.75
N SER A 164 -2.52 5.96 -8.15
CA SER A 164 -3.70 6.75 -8.52
C SER A 164 -3.78 8.01 -7.66
N SER A 165 -3.33 9.13 -8.21
CA SER A 165 -3.61 10.49 -7.71
C SER A 165 -5.02 10.93 -8.10
#